data_AF-A0A4Q6I699-F1
#
_entry.id   AF-A0A4Q6I699-F1
#
_cell.length_a   1.000
_cell.length_b   1.000
_cell.length_c   1.000
_cell.angle_alpha   90.00
_cell.angle_beta   90.00
_cell.angle_gamma   90.00
#
_symmetry.space_group_name_H-M   'P 1'
#
loop_
_entity.id
_entity.type
_entity.pdbx_description
1 polymer ?
#
loop_
_entity_poly.entity_id
_entity_poly.type
_entity_poly.pdbx_seq_one_letter_code
_entity_poly.pdbx_strand_id
1 'polypeptide(L)'
;MTMAATSGCGGDTEASTADKKPAAAAPSFSKAAAAFQDEAANAYLDDECTQEAGTCWDKMKRIVASARVLRKAMNAEESVGAEFWTDAYALINKMEKGLEPGEDLGVNEMTSNRPAVFGSAHDLADWLDAHPIK
;
A
#
# COMPACT_ATOMS: atom_id res chain seq x y z
N MET A 1 28.81 -12.70 -53.88
CA MET A 1 27.66 -12.95 -54.76
C MET A 1 26.42 -12.99 -53.90
N THR A 2 25.59 -11.99 -54.10
CA THR A 2 24.23 -11.83 -53.61
C THR A 2 23.40 -13.08 -53.91
N MET A 3 22.69 -13.61 -52.91
CA MET A 3 21.51 -14.43 -53.17
C MET A 3 20.30 -13.66 -52.65
N ALA A 4 19.62 -13.01 -53.61
CA ALA A 4 18.22 -12.68 -53.49
C ALA A 4 17.43 -13.96 -53.81
N ALA A 5 16.47 -14.28 -52.95
CA ALA A 5 15.32 -15.11 -53.29
C ALA A 5 14.07 -14.25 -53.06
N THR A 6 13.40 -13.97 -54.16
CA THR A 6 12.05 -13.43 -54.37
C THR A 6 11.01 -14.35 -53.67
N SER A 7 9.75 -14.04 -53.36
CA SER A 7 8.75 -13.06 -53.82
C SER A 7 7.44 -13.36 -53.08
N GLY A 8 6.57 -12.35 -52.92
CA GLY A 8 5.12 -12.53 -52.71
C GLY A 8 4.63 -12.01 -51.34
N CYS A 9 4.04 -10.82 -51.24
CA CYS A 9 2.70 -10.37 -51.66
C CYS A 9 1.67 -10.46 -50.51
N GLY A 10 1.17 -9.30 -50.10
CA GLY A 10 -0.18 -9.15 -49.56
C GLY A 10 -0.27 -8.83 -48.07
N GLY A 11 -0.96 -7.72 -47.77
CA GLY A 11 -1.82 -7.67 -46.58
C GLY A 11 -1.42 -6.69 -45.49
N ASP A 12 -2.04 -5.51 -45.58
CA ASP A 12 -2.67 -4.74 -44.51
C ASP A 12 -1.87 -4.24 -43.29
N THR A 13 -1.96 -2.92 -43.17
CA THR A 13 -1.80 -2.09 -41.99
C THR A 13 -2.41 -2.73 -40.75
N GLU A 14 -1.58 -3.20 -39.82
CA GLU A 14 -1.94 -3.17 -38.40
C GLU A 14 -0.79 -2.57 -37.60
N ALA A 15 -1.09 -1.40 -37.04
CA ALA A 15 -0.31 -0.80 -35.99
C ALA A 15 -0.02 -1.88 -34.95
N SER A 16 1.26 -2.09 -34.64
CA SER A 16 1.67 -2.85 -33.48
C SER A 16 1.20 -2.11 -32.22
N THR A 17 -0.07 -2.30 -31.86
CA THR A 17 -0.52 -2.16 -30.48
C THR A 17 0.19 -3.26 -29.73
N ALA A 18 1.37 -2.90 -29.20
CA ALA A 18 1.99 -3.64 -28.13
C ALA A 18 0.89 -3.96 -27.10
N ASP A 19 0.61 -5.25 -26.93
CA ASP A 19 -0.25 -5.79 -25.89
C ASP A 19 0.16 -5.21 -24.54
N LYS A 20 -0.47 -4.09 -24.14
CA LYS A 20 -0.47 -3.65 -22.76
C LYS A 20 -1.31 -4.68 -22.02
N LYS A 21 -0.65 -5.70 -21.47
CA LYS A 21 -1.21 -6.57 -20.43
C LYS A 21 -2.02 -5.69 -19.48
N PRO A 22 -3.32 -5.96 -19.27
CA PRO A 22 -4.12 -5.17 -18.35
C PRO A 22 -3.40 -5.13 -17.00
N ALA A 23 -3.11 -3.93 -16.50
CA ALA A 23 -2.65 -3.78 -15.13
C ALA A 23 -3.71 -4.45 -14.24
N ALA A 24 -3.28 -5.30 -13.30
CA ALA A 24 -4.20 -5.93 -12.37
C ALA A 24 -5.05 -4.83 -11.71
N ALA A 25 -6.37 -4.98 -11.75
CA ALA A 25 -7.28 -4.03 -11.15
C ALA A 25 -6.92 -3.86 -9.67
N ALA A 26 -6.90 -2.61 -9.21
CA ALA A 26 -6.72 -2.32 -7.80
C ALA A 26 -7.82 -3.03 -6.99
N PRO A 27 -7.53 -3.52 -5.77
CA PRO A 27 -8.57 -4.08 -4.91
C PRO A 27 -9.66 -3.03 -4.64
N SER A 28 -10.90 -3.48 -4.45
CA SER A 28 -11.97 -2.62 -3.94
C SER A 28 -11.58 -2.03 -2.58
N PHE A 29 -12.19 -0.91 -2.20
CA PHE A 29 -12.01 -0.34 -0.86
C PHE A 29 -12.23 -1.38 0.23
N SER A 30 -13.36 -2.09 0.22
CA SER A 30 -13.70 -3.08 1.24
C SER A 30 -12.64 -4.17 1.41
N LYS A 31 -12.06 -4.65 0.30
CA LYS A 31 -11.00 -5.66 0.35
C LYS A 31 -9.69 -5.08 0.88
N ALA A 32 -9.35 -3.86 0.49
CA ALA A 32 -8.14 -3.20 0.97
C ALA A 32 -8.23 -2.82 2.45
N ALA A 33 -9.40 -2.36 2.91
CA ALA A 33 -9.69 -2.06 4.30
C ALA A 33 -9.58 -3.31 5.18
N ALA A 34 -10.24 -4.40 4.79
CA ALA A 34 -10.16 -5.66 5.53
C ALA A 34 -8.71 -6.20 5.62
N ALA A 35 -7.95 -6.15 4.52
CA ALA A 35 -6.55 -6.58 4.52
C ALA A 35 -5.67 -5.68 5.40
N PHE A 36 -5.95 -4.37 5.43
CA PHE A 36 -5.25 -3.44 6.31
C PHE A 36 -5.58 -3.69 7.78
N GLN A 37 -6.86 -3.87 8.11
CA GLN A 37 -7.31 -4.14 9.47
C GLN A 37 -6.77 -5.47 10.00
N ASP A 38 -6.71 -6.51 9.17
CA ASP A 38 -6.06 -7.78 9.52
C ASP A 38 -4.57 -7.57 9.82
N GLU A 39 -3.84 -6.84 8.97
CA GLU A 39 -2.43 -6.54 9.23
C GLU A 39 -2.24 -5.71 10.52
N ALA A 40 -3.12 -4.73 10.78
CA ALA A 40 -3.08 -3.92 11.99
C ALA A 40 -3.38 -4.73 13.26
N ALA A 41 -4.36 -5.63 13.21
CA ALA A 41 -4.69 -6.53 14.32
C ALA A 41 -3.54 -7.49 14.65
N ASN A 42 -2.79 -7.93 13.63
CA ASN A 42 -1.67 -8.86 13.79
C ASN A 42 -0.31 -8.19 14.03
N ALA A 43 -0.23 -6.86 13.99
CA ALA A 43 1.05 -6.13 14.04
C ALA A 43 1.92 -6.47 15.27
N TYR A 44 1.28 -6.85 16.39
CA TYR A 44 1.91 -7.15 17.68
C TYR A 44 1.89 -8.64 18.08
N LEU A 45 1.39 -9.54 17.24
CA LEU A 45 1.09 -10.91 17.64
C LEU A 45 2.24 -11.91 17.45
N ASP A 46 3.42 -11.47 17.03
CA ASP A 46 4.59 -12.34 16.96
C ASP A 46 5.78 -11.79 17.75
N ASP A 47 6.69 -12.71 18.07
CA ASP A 47 7.89 -12.45 18.86
C ASP A 47 9.02 -11.80 18.03
N GLU A 48 8.79 -11.51 16.74
CA GLU A 48 9.81 -10.93 15.86
C GLU A 48 10.09 -9.47 16.24
N CYS A 49 9.06 -8.76 16.73
CA CYS A 49 9.13 -7.36 17.09
C CYS A 49 9.52 -7.16 18.57
N THR A 50 10.78 -7.45 18.90
CA THR A 50 11.31 -7.22 20.27
C THR A 50 11.50 -5.72 20.57
N GLN A 51 11.87 -5.36 21.80
CA GLN A 51 12.13 -3.96 22.16
C GLN A 51 13.36 -3.35 21.45
N GLU A 52 14.27 -4.19 20.95
CA GLU A 52 15.54 -3.76 20.35
C GLU A 52 15.35 -3.11 18.97
N ALA A 53 16.15 -2.10 18.67
CA ALA A 53 16.17 -1.46 17.36
C ALA A 53 16.41 -2.46 16.22
N GLY A 54 15.86 -2.17 15.04
CA GLY A 54 15.96 -3.01 13.85
C GLY A 54 15.01 -4.22 13.82
N THR A 55 14.50 -4.68 14.96
CA THR A 55 13.75 -5.94 15.03
C THR A 55 12.34 -5.85 14.43
N CYS A 56 11.74 -4.66 14.36
CA CYS A 56 10.38 -4.49 13.82
C CYS A 56 10.36 -3.89 12.40
N TRP A 57 11.51 -3.64 11.78
CA TRP A 57 11.58 -2.86 10.55
C TRP A 57 10.77 -3.46 9.40
N ASP A 58 10.83 -4.78 9.21
CA ASP A 58 10.10 -5.45 8.14
C ASP A 58 8.58 -5.37 8.31
N LYS A 59 8.10 -5.44 9.55
CA LYS A 59 6.69 -5.22 9.88
C LYS A 59 6.24 -3.79 9.65
N MET A 60 7.05 -2.82 10.09
CA MET A 60 6.77 -1.41 9.85
C MET A 60 6.62 -1.13 8.35
N LYS A 61 7.49 -1.69 7.52
CA LYS A 61 7.38 -1.60 6.06
C LYS A 61 6.12 -2.29 5.53
N ARG A 62 5.81 -3.49 6.02
CA ARG A 62 4.64 -4.28 5.58
C ARG A 62 3.33 -3.55 5.84
N ILE A 63 3.13 -3.05 7.05
CA ILE A 63 1.88 -2.37 7.42
C ILE A 63 1.73 -1.03 6.67
N VAL A 64 2.83 -0.29 6.45
CA VAL A 64 2.82 0.92 5.60
C VAL A 64 2.53 0.58 4.15
N ALA A 65 3.04 -0.54 3.62
CA ALA A 65 2.71 -1.00 2.28
C ALA A 65 1.21 -1.32 2.16
N SER A 66 0.62 -1.97 3.17
CA SER A 66 -0.82 -2.22 3.23
C SER A 66 -1.61 -0.90 3.27
N ALA A 67 -1.19 0.06 4.10
CA ALA A 67 -1.81 1.39 4.17
C ALA A 67 -1.76 2.16 2.83
N ARG A 68 -0.69 2.00 2.04
CA ARG A 68 -0.58 2.57 0.70
C ARG A 68 -1.55 1.92 -0.29
N VAL A 69 -1.79 0.61 -0.17
CA VAL A 69 -2.82 -0.08 -0.95
C VAL A 69 -4.20 0.44 -0.58
N LEU A 70 -4.48 0.58 0.72
CA LEU A 70 -5.71 1.19 1.21
C LEU A 70 -5.90 2.61 0.67
N ARG A 71 -4.90 3.48 0.74
CA ARG A 71 -4.96 4.84 0.18
C ARG A 71 -5.35 4.84 -1.30
N LYS A 72 -4.78 3.93 -2.10
CA LYS A 72 -5.14 3.82 -3.52
C LYS A 72 -6.60 3.43 -3.72
N ALA A 73 -7.10 2.52 -2.88
CA ALA A 73 -8.49 2.09 -2.94
C ALA A 73 -9.45 3.20 -2.49
N MET A 74 -9.10 3.96 -1.44
CA MET A 74 -9.86 5.14 -0.99
C MET A 74 -9.96 6.20 -2.08
N ASN A 75 -8.86 6.49 -2.79
CA ASN A 75 -8.85 7.44 -3.90
C ASN A 75 -9.68 6.98 -5.11
N ALA A 76 -9.91 5.67 -5.25
CA ALA A 76 -10.72 5.10 -6.32
C ALA A 76 -12.19 4.90 -5.91
N GLU A 77 -12.51 5.17 -4.64
CA GLU A 77 -13.87 5.05 -4.11
C GLU A 77 -14.63 6.35 -4.36
N GLU A 78 -15.63 6.29 -5.23
CA GLU A 78 -16.38 7.46 -5.71
C GLU A 78 -17.67 7.72 -4.91
N SER A 79 -18.08 6.81 -4.03
CA SER A 79 -19.33 6.94 -3.26
C SER A 79 -19.29 8.03 -2.17
N VAL A 80 -18.10 8.53 -1.83
CA VAL A 80 -17.87 9.60 -0.85
C VAL A 80 -16.92 10.65 -1.41
N GLY A 81 -17.04 11.89 -0.92
CA GLY A 81 -16.14 12.98 -1.31
C GLY A 81 -14.73 12.81 -0.73
N ALA A 82 -13.75 13.45 -1.35
CA ALA A 82 -12.35 13.39 -0.92
C ALA A 82 -12.15 13.90 0.52
N GLU A 83 -12.99 14.82 0.97
CA GLU A 83 -12.99 15.37 2.32
C GLU A 83 -13.25 14.33 3.40
N PHE A 84 -14.05 13.30 3.10
CA PHE A 84 -14.35 12.19 4.00
C PHE A 84 -13.07 11.48 4.47
N TRP A 85 -12.08 11.39 3.58
CA TRP A 85 -10.84 10.66 3.80
C TRP A 85 -9.75 11.43 4.54
N THR A 86 -9.98 12.69 4.87
CA THR A 86 -8.93 13.61 5.35
C THR A 86 -8.20 13.06 6.58
N ASP A 87 -8.93 12.59 7.58
CA ASP A 87 -8.36 12.07 8.82
C ASP A 87 -7.61 10.74 8.59
N ALA A 88 -8.19 9.85 7.78
CA ALA A 88 -7.53 8.62 7.38
C ALA A 88 -6.21 8.90 6.62
N TYR A 89 -6.18 9.87 5.71
CA TYR A 89 -4.95 10.26 5.02
C TYR A 89 -3.90 10.82 5.97
N ALA A 90 -4.29 11.59 6.98
CA ALA A 90 -3.38 12.09 8.00
C ALA A 90 -2.73 10.94 8.78
N LEU A 91 -3.47 9.88 9.11
CA LEU A 91 -2.93 8.69 9.77
C LEU A 91 -1.94 7.94 8.85
N ILE A 92 -2.29 7.71 7.59
CA ILE A 92 -1.36 7.07 6.63
C ILE A 92 -0.08 7.91 6.46
N ASN A 93 -0.20 9.25 6.42
CA ASN A 93 0.97 10.14 6.36
C ASN A 93 1.88 9.99 7.58
N LYS A 94 1.32 9.87 8.80
CA LYS A 94 2.11 9.61 10.01
C LYS A 94 2.83 8.27 9.93
N MET A 95 2.17 7.23 9.40
CA MET A 95 2.80 5.93 9.19
C MET A 95 3.97 6.01 8.22
N GLU A 96 3.79 6.69 7.08
CA GLU A 96 4.86 6.86 6.10
C GLU A 96 6.03 7.68 6.67
N LYS A 97 5.73 8.73 7.44
CA LYS A 97 6.73 9.54 8.15
C LYS A 97 7.52 8.70 9.16
N GLY A 98 6.89 7.73 9.81
CA GLY A 98 7.56 6.79 10.70
C GLY A 98 8.65 5.96 9.99
N LEU A 99 8.61 5.81 8.66
CA LEU A 99 9.67 5.15 7.90
C LEU A 99 10.78 6.08 7.41
N GLU A 100 10.64 7.41 7.53
CA GLU A 100 11.66 8.37 7.08
C GLU A 100 13.06 8.11 7.66
N PRO A 101 13.24 7.66 8.92
CA PRO A 101 14.56 7.32 9.45
C PRO A 101 15.29 6.22 8.68
N GLY A 102 14.59 5.39 7.90
CA GLY A 102 15.18 4.29 7.13
C GLY A 102 15.53 3.04 7.95
N GLU A 103 15.24 3.06 9.25
CA GLU A 103 15.42 1.94 10.18
C GLU A 103 14.36 1.97 11.30
N ASP A 104 14.22 0.85 12.02
CA ASP A 104 13.46 0.78 13.26
C ASP A 104 14.33 1.25 14.44
N LEU A 105 13.92 2.31 15.12
CA LEU A 105 14.68 2.94 16.21
C LEU A 105 14.46 2.28 17.58
N GLY A 106 13.74 1.14 17.64
CA GLY A 106 13.48 0.40 18.87
C GLY A 106 12.40 1.03 19.76
N VAL A 107 12.17 0.45 20.93
CA VAL A 107 11.29 1.02 21.96
C VAL A 107 12.10 1.97 22.85
N ASN A 108 12.07 3.26 22.51
CA ASN A 108 12.63 4.34 23.31
C ASN A 108 11.67 5.54 23.27
N GLU A 109 11.28 6.07 24.43
CA GLU A 109 10.29 7.15 24.56
C GLU A 109 10.69 8.44 23.84
N MET A 110 11.98 8.70 23.63
CA MET A 110 12.46 9.92 22.99
C MET A 110 12.70 9.79 21.49
N THR A 111 12.94 8.59 20.98
CA THR A 111 13.42 8.39 19.61
C THR A 111 12.65 7.34 18.81
N SER A 112 11.72 6.60 19.41
CA SER A 112 11.01 5.55 18.69
C SER A 112 10.13 6.10 17.57
N ASN A 113 10.28 5.53 16.39
CA ASN A 113 9.38 5.73 15.26
C ASN A 113 8.25 4.69 15.18
N ARG A 114 8.23 3.69 16.08
CA ARG A 114 7.21 2.64 16.12
C ARG A 114 5.80 3.18 16.42
N PRO A 115 5.58 4.12 17.35
CA PRO A 115 4.24 4.67 17.61
C PRO A 115 3.67 5.40 16.40
N ALA A 116 4.51 6.09 15.62
CA ALA A 116 4.07 6.75 14.40
C ALA A 116 3.56 5.75 13.36
N VAL A 117 4.14 4.55 13.30
CA VAL A 117 3.72 3.48 12.38
C VAL A 117 2.57 2.66 12.96
N PHE A 118 2.82 1.91 14.04
CA PHE A 118 1.84 0.95 14.56
C PHE A 118 0.69 1.63 15.31
N GLY A 119 0.96 2.70 16.05
CA GLY A 119 -0.09 3.48 16.72
C GLY A 119 -1.06 4.10 15.70
N SER A 120 -0.52 4.77 14.69
CA SER A 120 -1.36 5.31 13.60
C SER A 120 -2.07 4.23 12.79
N ALA A 121 -1.51 3.01 12.71
CA ALA A 121 -2.18 1.91 12.03
C ALA A 121 -3.38 1.38 12.82
N HIS A 122 -3.24 1.27 14.14
CA HIS A 122 -4.36 0.95 15.04
C HIS A 122 -5.44 2.04 14.95
N ASP A 123 -5.06 3.31 15.06
CA ASP A 123 -5.99 4.44 14.94
C ASP A 123 -6.70 4.44 13.58
N LEU A 124 -6.01 4.06 12.50
CA LEU A 124 -6.61 3.96 11.17
C LEU A 124 -7.58 2.79 11.07
N ALA A 125 -7.28 1.65 11.69
CA ALA A 125 -8.19 0.51 11.76
C ALA A 125 -9.48 0.88 12.52
N ASP A 126 -9.35 1.54 13.67
CA ASP A 126 -10.49 2.05 14.45
C ASP A 126 -11.31 3.08 13.65
N TRP A 127 -10.62 3.97 12.92
CA TRP A 127 -11.28 4.96 12.09
C TRP A 127 -12.11 4.31 10.98
N LEU A 128 -11.60 3.25 10.33
CA LEU A 128 -12.33 2.50 9.29
C LEU A 128 -13.60 1.85 9.85
N ASP A 129 -13.55 1.31 11.06
CA ASP A 129 -14.71 0.73 11.73
C ASP A 129 -15.75 1.79 12.12
N ALA A 130 -15.29 2.97 12.55
CA ALA A 130 -16.17 4.09 12.90
C ALA A 130 -16.79 4.78 11.67
N HIS A 131 -16.20 4.62 10.48
CA HIS A 131 -16.61 5.29 9.24
C HIS A 131 -16.90 4.29 8.11
N PRO A 132 -17.88 3.37 8.29
CA PRO A 132 -18.20 2.41 7.26
C PRO A 132 -18.81 3.11 6.05
N ILE A 133 -18.31 2.76 4.87
CA ILE A 133 -18.97 3.06 3.60
C ILE A 133 -19.80 1.86 3.14
N LYS A 134 -20.92 2.15 2.48
CA LYS A 134 -21.92 1.16 2.06
C LYS A 134 -21.68 0.65 0.66
#